data_AF-A0A6A6U8T8-F1
#
_entry.id   AF-A0A6A6U8T8-F1
#
_cell.length_a   1.000
_cell.length_b   1.000
_cell.length_c   1.000
_cell.angle_alpha   90.00
_cell.angle_beta   90.00
_cell.angle_gamma   90.00
#
_symmetry.space_group_name_H-M   'P 1'
#
loop_
_entity.id
_entity.type
_entity.pdbx_description
1 polymer ?
#
loop_
_entity_poly.entity_id
_entity_poly.type
_entity_poly.pdbx_seq_one_letter_code
_entity_poly.pdbx_strand_id
1 'polypeptide(L)'
;MSHCERQGTSRLFECLTPYSIAECAVIIKATNLYRRATKWLVRYSYPVARGSGIANNNYRTSHPSLPETLGCDIYVAQSGQIRNIKLQLCQLLRHLSLVASTTGDRFGEGISLLNSEAELPSRPVHGNRGDAILPAEDMEDDGPAPGWSVCYTPGLHDIALLTEFTGQLSSYHLGPFALEGENLDGHIDAIASVNVFGWSLMDSTAHNSSCNACYMNIQGELEKILEVRDQIDGFEPPYWN
;
A
#
# COMPACT_ATOMS: atom_id res chain seq x y z
N MET A 1 14.95 -33.01 8.18
CA MET A 1 14.10 -32.07 8.95
C MET A 1 15.02 -30.99 9.47
N SER A 2 14.95 -29.80 8.86
CA SER A 2 15.87 -28.70 9.17
C SER A 2 15.53 -28.08 10.51
N HIS A 3 16.48 -27.34 11.09
CA HIS A 3 16.35 -26.63 12.36
C HIS A 3 15.17 -25.63 12.41
N CYS A 4 14.51 -25.38 11.26
CA CYS A 4 13.39 -24.46 11.10
C CYS A 4 12.01 -25.10 11.30
N GLU A 5 11.89 -26.44 11.35
CA GLU A 5 10.59 -27.13 11.29
C GLU A 5 10.06 -27.58 12.66
N ARG A 6 10.77 -27.31 13.76
CA ARG A 6 10.32 -27.69 15.10
C ARG A 6 10.06 -26.47 15.99
N GLN A 7 8.81 -26.42 16.43
CA GLN A 7 8.26 -25.74 17.61
C GLN A 7 7.50 -24.44 17.36
N GLY A 8 6.20 -24.48 17.70
CA GLY A 8 5.34 -23.35 17.95
C GLY A 8 5.75 -22.58 19.22
N THR A 9 6.92 -21.97 19.16
CA THR A 9 7.35 -20.91 20.08
C THR A 9 7.20 -19.57 19.36
N SER A 10 6.87 -18.53 20.13
CA SER A 10 6.76 -17.12 19.71
C SER A 10 7.65 -16.77 18.50
N ARG A 11 7.03 -16.27 17.42
CA ARG A 11 7.60 -16.00 16.08
C ARG A 11 8.63 -14.84 16.09
N LEU A 12 9.69 -14.97 16.88
CA LEU A 12 10.86 -14.10 16.88
C LEU A 12 12.12 -14.92 16.58
N PHE A 13 12.03 -15.91 15.69
CA PHE A 13 13.23 -16.50 15.11
C PHE A 13 13.82 -15.48 14.14
N GLU A 14 14.78 -14.72 14.66
CA GLU A 14 15.74 -13.95 13.89
C GLU A 14 16.31 -14.86 12.79
N CYS A 15 15.89 -14.67 11.54
CA CYS A 15 16.53 -15.37 10.44
C CYS A 15 17.92 -14.75 10.27
N LEU A 16 18.94 -15.32 10.94
CA LEU A 16 20.34 -14.88 10.92
C LEU A 16 21.04 -15.22 9.58
N THR A 17 20.42 -16.09 8.78
CA THR A 17 20.97 -16.58 7.51
C THR A 17 21.36 -15.47 6.52
N PRO A 18 20.51 -14.45 6.25
CA PRO A 18 20.85 -13.40 5.30
C PRO A 18 21.96 -12.46 5.81
N TYR A 19 22.05 -12.20 7.12
CA TYR A 19 23.19 -11.48 7.70
C TYR A 19 24.50 -12.25 7.50
N SER A 20 24.47 -13.56 7.76
CA SER A 20 25.62 -14.45 7.52
C SER A 20 26.00 -14.50 6.04
N ILE A 21 25.03 -14.55 5.13
CA ILE A 21 25.28 -14.53 3.67
C ILE A 21 25.88 -13.19 3.26
N ALA A 22 25.35 -12.06 3.76
CA ALA A 22 25.90 -10.74 3.49
C ALA A 22 27.34 -10.63 4.00
N GLU A 23 27.64 -11.15 5.19
CA GLU A 23 28.98 -11.13 5.76
C GLU A 23 29.96 -11.98 4.95
N CYS A 24 29.58 -13.22 4.63
CA CYS A 24 30.37 -14.08 3.74
C CYS A 24 30.62 -13.42 2.39
N ALA A 25 29.61 -12.75 1.82
CA ALA A 25 29.74 -12.01 0.57
C ALA A 25 30.78 -10.90 0.70
N VAL A 26 30.82 -10.17 1.82
CA VAL A 26 31.86 -9.17 2.09
C VAL A 26 33.25 -9.80 2.13
N ILE A 27 33.40 -10.92 2.85
CA ILE A 27 34.70 -11.62 3.00
C ILE A 27 35.23 -12.10 1.64
N ILE A 28 34.39 -12.72 0.82
CA ILE A 28 34.80 -13.32 -0.47
C ILE A 28 34.72 -12.34 -1.65
N LYS A 29 34.34 -11.09 -1.41
CA LYS A 29 34.17 -10.05 -2.44
C LYS A 29 33.10 -10.33 -3.51
N ALA A 30 31.92 -10.83 -3.10
CA ALA A 30 30.83 -11.19 -4.02
C ALA A 30 29.65 -10.18 -4.03
N THR A 31 29.67 -9.20 -4.94
CA THR A 31 28.67 -8.10 -5.02
C THR A 31 27.24 -8.57 -5.21
N ASN A 32 27.06 -9.48 -6.16
CA ASN A 32 25.74 -10.01 -6.46
C ASN A 32 25.11 -10.74 -5.27
N LEU A 33 25.93 -11.41 -4.46
CA LEU A 33 25.44 -12.13 -3.28
C LEU A 33 25.07 -11.15 -2.16
N TYR A 34 25.89 -10.11 -1.95
CA TYR A 34 25.61 -9.05 -0.99
C TYR A 34 24.31 -8.30 -1.33
N ARG A 35 24.12 -7.89 -2.60
CA ARG A 35 22.88 -7.25 -3.06
C ARG A 35 21.64 -8.14 -2.83
N ARG A 36 21.73 -9.44 -3.14
CA ARG A 36 20.60 -10.37 -2.91
C ARG A 36 20.26 -10.53 -1.44
N ALA A 37 21.27 -10.67 -0.58
CA ALA A 37 21.09 -10.81 0.86
C ALA A 37 20.48 -9.54 1.47
N THR A 38 20.95 -8.37 1.06
CA THR A 38 20.43 -7.09 1.55
C THR A 38 19.02 -6.78 1.04
N LYS A 39 18.69 -7.12 -0.21
CA LYS A 39 17.29 -7.08 -0.72
C LYS A 39 16.35 -7.93 0.16
N TRP A 40 16.79 -9.12 0.56
CA TRP A 40 16.04 -9.97 1.48
C TRP A 40 15.86 -9.28 2.84
N LEU A 41 16.94 -8.73 3.40
CA LEU A 41 16.87 -8.01 4.68
C LEU A 41 15.90 -6.82 4.63
N VAL A 42 15.90 -6.02 3.56
CA VAL A 42 14.93 -4.91 3.38
C VAL A 42 13.49 -5.40 3.37
N ARG A 43 13.23 -6.54 2.74
CA ARG A 43 11.87 -7.08 2.60
C ARG A 43 11.31 -7.66 3.90
N TYR A 44 12.12 -8.42 4.63
CA TYR A 44 11.64 -9.28 5.71
C TYR A 44 11.98 -8.81 7.13
N SER A 45 12.86 -7.83 7.29
CA SER A 45 13.21 -7.30 8.62
C SER A 45 12.02 -6.59 9.27
N TYR A 46 11.91 -6.65 10.60
CA TYR A 46 10.88 -5.91 11.33
C TYR A 46 11.47 -4.65 11.97
N PRO A 47 10.77 -3.50 11.91
CA PRO A 47 11.14 -2.34 12.70
C PRO A 47 10.93 -2.63 14.19
N VAL A 48 11.90 -2.31 15.04
CA VAL A 48 11.73 -2.41 16.49
C VAL A 48 10.68 -1.39 16.91
N ALA A 49 9.78 -1.76 17.82
CA ALA A 49 8.70 -0.92 18.40
C ALA A 49 9.18 0.41 19.05
N ARG A 50 10.47 0.75 18.98
CA ARG A 50 11.06 2.02 19.44
C ARG A 50 11.79 2.80 18.34
N GLY A 51 11.55 2.50 17.06
CA GLY A 51 11.82 3.42 15.96
C GLY A 51 13.29 3.70 15.60
N SER A 52 14.25 2.86 16.01
CA SER A 52 15.67 3.10 15.74
C SER A 52 16.49 1.89 15.31
N GLY A 53 15.87 0.75 15.01
CA GLY A 53 16.60 -0.43 14.55
C GLY A 53 15.72 -1.52 13.99
N ILE A 54 16.37 -2.46 13.31
CA ILE A 54 15.80 -3.79 13.01
C ILE A 54 15.85 -4.60 14.30
N ALA A 55 14.95 -5.56 14.47
CA ALA A 55 14.83 -6.43 15.65
C ALA A 55 16.12 -7.12 16.13
N ASN A 56 17.26 -6.91 15.46
CA ASN A 56 18.52 -7.54 15.76
C ASN A 56 19.68 -6.54 15.95
N ASN A 57 19.60 -5.62 16.92
CA ASN A 57 20.76 -4.76 17.27
C ASN A 57 22.04 -5.55 17.66
N ASN A 58 21.94 -6.87 17.85
CA ASN A 58 23.04 -7.79 18.11
C ASN A 58 23.70 -8.35 16.84
N TYR A 59 23.24 -8.00 15.63
CA TYR A 59 23.88 -8.49 14.40
C TYR A 59 25.36 -8.08 14.35
N ARG A 60 25.71 -6.90 14.87
CA ARG A 60 27.09 -6.40 14.86
C ARG A 60 28.07 -7.24 15.66
N THR A 61 27.66 -7.74 16.84
CA THR A 61 28.55 -8.59 17.64
C THR A 61 28.76 -9.95 16.99
N SER A 62 27.78 -10.41 16.21
CA SER A 62 27.81 -11.70 15.52
C SER A 62 28.41 -11.63 14.11
N HIS A 63 28.42 -10.44 13.50
CA HIS A 63 28.83 -10.19 12.13
C HIS A 63 29.75 -8.96 12.01
N PRO A 64 30.97 -9.03 12.59
CA PRO A 64 31.89 -7.89 12.66
C PRO A 64 32.39 -7.40 11.29
N SER A 65 32.25 -8.21 10.23
CA SER A 65 32.69 -7.82 8.88
C SER A 65 31.64 -7.02 8.12
N LEU A 66 30.42 -6.89 8.65
CA LEU A 66 29.37 -6.09 8.03
C LEU A 66 29.57 -4.59 8.31
N PRO A 67 29.13 -3.71 7.38
CA PRO A 67 29.20 -2.27 7.59
C PRO A 67 28.43 -1.82 8.81
N GLU A 68 28.99 -0.83 9.49
CA GLU A 68 28.39 -0.20 10.66
C GLU A 68 26.99 0.38 10.39
N THR A 69 26.77 0.93 9.20
CA THR A 69 25.52 1.60 8.82
C THR A 69 24.44 0.64 8.35
N LEU A 70 24.76 -0.64 8.10
CA LEU A 70 23.88 -1.59 7.40
C LEU A 70 22.47 -1.66 8.01
N GLY A 71 22.37 -1.74 9.33
CA GLY A 71 21.07 -1.77 10.02
C GLY A 71 20.22 -0.51 9.78
N CYS A 72 20.86 0.67 9.78
CA CYS A 72 20.21 1.93 9.46
C CYS A 72 19.81 1.98 7.97
N ASP A 73 20.69 1.53 7.07
CA ASP A 73 20.45 1.54 5.63
C ASP A 73 19.23 0.68 5.27
N ILE A 74 19.16 -0.54 5.82
CA ILE A 74 18.00 -1.44 5.68
C ILE A 74 16.72 -0.77 6.23
N TYR A 75 16.79 -0.18 7.42
CA TYR A 75 15.63 0.48 8.04
C TYR A 75 15.11 1.67 7.20
N VAL A 76 16.01 2.52 6.71
CA VAL A 76 15.66 3.67 5.87
C VAL A 76 15.03 3.22 4.56
N ALA A 77 15.63 2.25 3.88
CA ALA A 77 15.10 1.71 2.63
C ALA A 77 13.71 1.10 2.84
N GLN A 78 13.54 0.26 3.87
CA GLN A 78 12.26 -0.35 4.19
C GLN A 78 11.19 0.71 4.53
N SER A 79 11.52 1.64 5.42
CA SER A 79 10.59 2.70 5.85
C SER A 79 10.17 3.59 4.67
N GLY A 80 11.09 3.85 3.74
CA GLY A 80 10.80 4.58 2.50
C GLY A 80 9.76 3.86 1.64
N GLN A 81 9.92 2.55 1.44
CA GLN A 81 8.98 1.75 0.65
C GLN A 81 7.60 1.62 1.31
N ILE A 82 7.55 1.34 2.62
CA ILE A 82 6.29 1.30 3.37
C ILE A 82 5.59 2.66 3.32
N ARG A 83 6.34 3.77 3.47
CA ARG A 83 5.79 5.11 3.34
C ARG A 83 5.21 5.35 1.95
N ASN A 84 5.90 4.92 0.89
CA ASN A 84 5.40 5.06 -0.48
C ASN A 84 4.07 4.31 -0.68
N ILE A 85 4.01 3.05 -0.26
CA ILE A 85 2.78 2.25 -0.27
C ILE A 85 1.64 2.98 0.45
N LYS A 86 1.90 3.48 1.68
CA LYS A 86 0.90 4.20 2.47
C LYS A 86 0.42 5.47 1.76
N LEU A 87 1.33 6.22 1.13
CA LEU A 87 0.99 7.43 0.38
C LEU A 87 0.07 7.11 -0.81
N GLN A 88 0.41 6.09 -1.61
CA GLN A 88 -0.39 5.70 -2.77
C GLN A 88 -1.78 5.21 -2.36
N LEU A 89 -1.89 4.38 -1.31
CA LEU A 89 -3.19 3.96 -0.76
C LEU A 89 -4.02 5.13 -0.23
N CYS A 90 -3.38 6.08 0.45
CA CYS A 90 -4.05 7.30 0.91
C CYS A 90 -4.50 8.20 -0.26
N GLN A 91 -3.73 8.27 -1.35
CA GLN A 91 -4.12 8.99 -2.57
C GLN A 91 -5.37 8.37 -3.20
N LEU A 92 -5.41 7.04 -3.36
CA LEU A 92 -6.60 6.33 -3.84
C LEU A 92 -7.83 6.59 -2.97
N LEU A 93 -7.68 6.45 -1.65
CA LEU A 93 -8.76 6.71 -0.70
C LEU A 93 -9.23 8.16 -0.77
N ARG A 94 -8.30 9.13 -0.85
CA ARG A 94 -8.62 10.55 -1.00
C ARG A 94 -9.42 10.79 -2.28
N HIS A 95 -9.01 10.19 -3.40
CA HIS A 95 -9.68 10.36 -4.68
C HIS A 95 -11.11 9.81 -4.67
N LEU A 96 -11.33 8.65 -4.03
CA LEU A 96 -12.68 8.12 -3.79
C LEU A 96 -13.49 9.00 -2.84
N SER A 97 -12.84 9.56 -1.81
CA SER A 97 -13.48 10.39 -0.78
C SER A 97 -13.86 11.78 -1.27
N LEU A 98 -13.17 12.33 -2.27
CA LEU A 98 -13.51 13.63 -2.86
C LEU A 98 -14.96 13.64 -3.36
N VAL A 99 -15.44 12.53 -3.91
CA VAL A 99 -16.85 12.36 -4.30
C VAL A 99 -17.78 12.52 -3.10
N ALA A 100 -17.46 11.91 -1.95
CA ALA A 100 -18.24 12.00 -0.72
C ALA A 100 -18.13 13.34 0.03
N SER A 101 -17.25 14.26 -0.39
CA SER A 101 -17.22 15.63 0.13
C SER A 101 -18.11 16.58 -0.69
N THR A 102 -18.29 16.29 -1.98
CA THR A 102 -19.15 17.06 -2.91
C THR A 102 -20.64 16.76 -2.75
N THR A 103 -20.95 15.63 -2.11
CA THR A 103 -22.30 15.27 -1.63
C THR A 103 -22.79 16.25 -0.56
N GLY A 104 -21.94 16.65 0.40
CA GLY A 104 -22.34 17.32 1.65
C GLY A 104 -23.10 18.64 1.48
N ASP A 105 -22.70 19.48 0.51
CA ASP A 105 -23.36 20.78 0.25
C ASP A 105 -24.53 20.69 -0.75
N ARG A 106 -24.65 19.56 -1.49
CA ARG A 106 -25.68 19.35 -2.52
C ARG A 106 -26.83 18.49 -2.04
N PHE A 107 -26.65 17.78 -0.91
CA PHE A 107 -27.72 17.15 -0.17
C PHE A 107 -28.15 18.10 0.94
N GLY A 108 -29.26 18.81 0.74
CA GLY A 108 -29.84 19.69 1.77
C GLY A 108 -30.03 18.97 3.11
N GLU A 109 -30.20 19.74 4.18
CA GLU A 109 -30.24 19.40 5.62
C GLU A 109 -31.20 18.26 6.08
N GLY A 110 -31.75 17.44 5.17
CA GLY A 110 -32.76 16.42 5.44
C GLY A 110 -32.41 14.98 5.04
N ILE A 111 -31.15 14.61 4.85
CA ILE A 111 -30.80 13.19 4.60
C ILE A 111 -30.45 12.50 5.91
N SER A 112 -31.44 11.83 6.48
CA SER A 112 -31.20 10.67 7.35
C SER A 112 -30.22 9.74 6.63
N LEU A 113 -29.18 9.29 7.33
CA LEU A 113 -28.48 8.06 6.97
C LEU A 113 -29.56 7.02 6.63
N LEU A 114 -29.53 6.52 5.40
CA LEU A 114 -30.55 5.65 4.80
C LEU A 114 -31.04 4.63 5.83
N ASN A 115 -32.32 4.69 6.21
CA ASN A 115 -32.89 3.75 7.17
C ASN A 115 -33.31 2.42 6.50
N SER A 116 -33.32 2.34 5.16
CA SER A 116 -33.55 1.08 4.43
C SER A 116 -33.16 1.17 2.93
N GLU A 117 -32.94 0.00 2.32
CA GLU A 117 -32.65 -0.19 0.88
C GLU A 117 -33.74 0.35 -0.07
N ALA A 118 -34.96 0.63 0.41
CA ALA A 118 -36.07 1.12 -0.41
C ALA A 118 -35.91 2.58 -0.90
N GLU A 119 -34.95 3.34 -0.35
CA GLU A 119 -34.66 4.73 -0.72
C GLU A 119 -33.67 4.88 -1.90
N LEU A 120 -33.19 3.77 -2.46
CA LEU A 120 -32.26 3.73 -3.61
C LEU A 120 -32.81 4.18 -4.99
N PRO A 121 -34.11 4.10 -5.35
CA PRO A 121 -34.52 4.17 -6.76
C PRO A 121 -34.55 5.57 -7.40
N SER A 122 -34.12 6.64 -6.71
CA SER A 122 -34.03 7.99 -7.28
C SER A 122 -32.60 8.47 -7.58
N ARG A 123 -31.57 7.67 -7.28
CA ARG A 123 -30.16 8.04 -7.50
C ARG A 123 -29.60 7.40 -8.78
N PRO A 124 -28.81 8.14 -9.59
CA PRO A 124 -28.13 7.55 -10.72
C PRO A 124 -27.12 6.49 -10.22
N VAL A 125 -27.06 5.35 -10.92
CA VAL A 125 -26.14 4.26 -10.57
C VAL A 125 -24.70 4.75 -10.68
N HIS A 126 -24.35 5.37 -11.82
CA HIS A 126 -23.05 5.98 -12.08
C HIS A 126 -23.08 7.48 -11.81
N GLY A 127 -22.01 8.01 -11.21
CA GLY A 127 -21.86 9.46 -11.09
C GLY A 127 -21.61 10.10 -12.46
N ASN A 128 -21.86 11.40 -12.57
CA ASN A 128 -21.69 12.16 -13.81
C ASN A 128 -21.13 13.56 -13.55
N ARG A 129 -20.46 14.14 -14.56
CA ARG A 129 -19.95 15.52 -14.54
C ARG A 129 -20.72 16.45 -15.50
N GLY A 130 -21.81 15.97 -16.12
CA GLY A 130 -22.44 16.63 -17.28
C GLY A 130 -21.55 16.55 -18.53
N ASP A 131 -21.42 17.66 -19.29
CA ASP A 131 -20.69 17.74 -20.57
C ASP A 131 -19.16 17.90 -20.44
N ALA A 132 -18.60 17.77 -19.22
CA ALA A 132 -17.20 18.09 -18.94
C ALA A 132 -16.27 16.85 -18.97
N ILE A 133 -14.98 17.10 -19.20
CA ILE A 133 -13.87 16.11 -19.23
C ILE A 133 -13.88 15.24 -17.96
N LEU A 134 -13.41 14.01 -18.05
CA LEU A 134 -13.48 13.02 -16.98
C LEU A 134 -12.77 13.40 -15.68
N PRO A 135 -13.14 12.79 -14.54
CA PRO A 135 -12.63 13.18 -13.24
C PRO A 135 -11.22 12.69 -12.91
N ALA A 136 -10.44 12.06 -13.80
CA ALA A 136 -9.12 11.58 -13.38
C ALA A 136 -8.13 11.33 -14.51
N GLU A 137 -8.07 12.19 -15.54
CA GLU A 137 -6.97 12.06 -16.52
C GLU A 137 -5.60 12.00 -15.82
N ASP A 138 -5.44 12.66 -14.66
CA ASP A 138 -4.30 12.46 -13.76
C ASP A 138 -4.73 12.34 -12.28
N MET A 139 -4.47 11.21 -11.64
CA MET A 139 -4.47 11.10 -10.18
C MET A 139 -3.27 11.83 -9.53
N GLU A 140 -2.41 12.43 -10.34
CA GLU A 140 -1.19 13.15 -9.91
C GLU A 140 -1.49 14.53 -9.29
N ASP A 141 -2.75 14.97 -9.28
CA ASP A 141 -3.14 16.28 -8.75
C ASP A 141 -3.15 16.26 -7.21
N ASP A 142 -1.96 16.38 -6.60
CA ASP A 142 -1.75 16.52 -5.15
C ASP A 142 -2.37 17.82 -4.57
N GLY A 143 -2.94 18.68 -5.42
CA GLY A 143 -3.58 19.96 -5.06
C GLY A 143 -4.85 19.84 -4.20
N PRO A 144 -5.31 20.96 -3.59
CA PRO A 144 -6.52 20.99 -2.79
C PRO A 144 -7.76 20.93 -3.70
N ALA A 145 -8.25 19.71 -3.94
CA ALA A 145 -9.45 19.38 -4.70
C ALA A 145 -9.38 19.74 -6.20
N PRO A 146 -9.18 18.77 -7.09
CA PRO A 146 -9.17 19.02 -8.54
C PRO A 146 -10.52 19.61 -9.00
N GLY A 147 -10.48 20.56 -9.93
CA GLY A 147 -11.64 21.37 -10.34
C GLY A 147 -12.83 20.58 -10.91
N TRP A 148 -12.64 19.29 -11.23
CA TRP A 148 -13.73 18.41 -11.61
C TRP A 148 -14.66 18.07 -10.44
N SER A 149 -14.14 17.99 -9.22
CA SER A 149 -14.90 17.60 -8.02
C SER A 149 -16.06 18.56 -7.75
N VAL A 150 -15.86 19.87 -7.97
CA VAL A 150 -16.87 20.91 -7.75
C VAL A 150 -18.13 20.72 -8.60
N CYS A 151 -18.02 20.12 -9.78
CA CYS A 151 -19.12 19.93 -10.73
C CYS A 151 -19.60 18.48 -10.80
N TYR A 152 -19.02 17.59 -9.99
CA TYR A 152 -19.33 16.16 -10.02
C TYR A 152 -20.60 15.84 -9.24
N THR A 153 -21.44 14.98 -9.81
CA THR A 153 -22.57 14.38 -9.11
C THR A 153 -22.24 12.92 -8.80
N PRO A 154 -22.09 12.55 -7.52
CA PRO A 154 -21.86 11.18 -7.08
C PRO A 154 -22.95 10.21 -7.55
N GLY A 155 -22.56 9.02 -7.99
CA GLY A 155 -23.47 7.89 -8.16
C GLY A 155 -23.49 6.97 -6.94
N LEU A 156 -24.47 6.07 -6.90
CA LEU A 156 -24.48 4.96 -5.92
C LEU A 156 -23.21 4.12 -6.01
N HIS A 157 -22.66 3.99 -7.21
CA HIS A 157 -21.45 3.24 -7.49
C HIS A 157 -20.20 3.81 -6.80
N ASP A 158 -20.04 5.13 -6.81
CA ASP A 158 -18.89 5.79 -6.17
C ASP A 158 -18.94 5.62 -4.64
N ILE A 159 -20.13 5.72 -4.05
CA ILE A 159 -20.35 5.56 -2.60
C ILE A 159 -20.12 4.12 -2.16
N ALA A 160 -20.64 3.15 -2.91
CA ALA A 160 -20.44 1.72 -2.63
C ALA A 160 -18.96 1.35 -2.72
N LEU A 161 -18.25 1.82 -3.75
CA LEU A 161 -16.83 1.56 -3.92
C LEU A 161 -15.99 2.17 -2.81
N LEU A 162 -16.24 3.43 -2.45
CA LEU A 162 -15.56 4.08 -1.33
C LEU A 162 -15.77 3.30 -0.03
N THR A 163 -17.00 2.89 0.25
CA THR A 163 -17.36 2.18 1.49
C THR A 163 -16.64 0.83 1.58
N GLU A 164 -16.71 0.04 0.51
CA GLU A 164 -16.06 -1.27 0.45
C GLU A 164 -14.54 -1.15 0.52
N PHE A 165 -13.93 -0.29 -0.30
CA PHE A 165 -12.48 -0.10 -0.30
C PHE A 165 -11.98 0.37 1.06
N THR A 166 -12.67 1.32 1.70
CA THR A 166 -12.34 1.75 3.07
C THR A 166 -12.47 0.61 4.07
N GLY A 167 -13.53 -0.21 3.95
CA GLY A 167 -13.73 -1.40 4.79
C GLY A 167 -12.60 -2.41 4.65
N GLN A 168 -12.14 -2.67 3.42
CA GLN A 168 -11.03 -3.58 3.15
C GLN A 168 -9.71 -3.03 3.70
N LEU A 169 -9.39 -1.75 3.44
CA LEU A 169 -8.20 -1.11 4.01
C LEU A 169 -8.21 -1.16 5.54
N SER A 170 -9.38 -0.98 6.17
CA SER A 170 -9.52 -1.10 7.62
C SER A 170 -9.30 -2.53 8.11
N SER A 171 -9.90 -3.52 7.44
CA SER A 171 -9.81 -4.94 7.81
C SER A 171 -8.40 -5.52 7.68
N TYR A 172 -7.64 -5.05 6.70
CA TYR A 172 -6.27 -5.48 6.43
C TYR A 172 -5.22 -4.55 7.04
N HIS A 173 -5.62 -3.54 7.80
CA HIS A 173 -4.72 -2.55 8.40
C HIS A 173 -3.77 -1.93 7.37
N LEU A 174 -4.34 -1.27 6.37
CA LEU A 174 -3.60 -0.67 5.25
C LEU A 174 -3.75 0.85 5.23
N GLY A 175 -2.76 1.51 4.61
CA GLY A 175 -2.75 2.96 4.42
C GLY A 175 -2.94 3.71 5.74
N PRO A 176 -4.05 4.47 5.92
CA PRO A 176 -4.33 5.21 7.14
C PRO A 176 -4.70 4.32 8.35
N PHE A 177 -4.99 3.04 8.14
CA PHE A 177 -5.33 2.07 9.21
C PHE A 177 -4.17 1.15 9.58
N ALA A 178 -2.98 1.43 9.07
CA ALA A 178 -1.83 0.54 9.22
C ALA A 178 -1.36 0.37 10.67
N LEU A 179 -1.16 -0.89 11.07
CA LEU A 179 -0.58 -1.22 12.36
C LEU A 179 0.90 -0.85 12.41
N GLU A 180 1.37 -0.50 13.60
CA GLU A 180 2.80 -0.32 13.85
C GLU A 180 3.49 -1.69 13.95
N GLY A 181 4.69 -1.79 13.37
CA GLY A 181 5.54 -2.98 13.53
C GLY A 181 5.41 -4.05 12.44
N GLU A 182 4.64 -3.81 11.38
CA GLU A 182 4.64 -4.70 10.20
C GLU A 182 5.89 -4.50 9.33
N ASN A 183 6.35 -5.58 8.70
CA ASN A 183 7.43 -5.52 7.71
C ASN A 183 6.86 -5.20 6.31
N LEU A 184 7.76 -4.91 5.36
CA LEU A 184 7.36 -4.55 3.99
C LEU A 184 6.57 -5.68 3.30
N ASP A 185 6.97 -6.94 3.49
CA ASP A 185 6.26 -8.08 2.90
C ASP A 185 4.84 -8.23 3.44
N GLY A 186 4.62 -7.98 4.75
CA GLY A 186 3.30 -7.98 5.35
C GLY A 186 2.38 -6.93 4.72
N HIS A 187 2.90 -5.73 4.43
CA HIS A 187 2.13 -4.72 3.69
C HIS A 187 1.81 -5.15 2.26
N ILE A 188 2.76 -5.77 1.55
CA ILE A 188 2.56 -6.28 0.18
C ILE A 188 1.50 -7.40 0.17
N ASP A 189 1.58 -8.34 1.10
CA ASP A 189 0.63 -9.44 1.24
C ASP A 189 -0.77 -8.93 1.63
N ALA A 190 -0.85 -7.93 2.51
CA ALA A 190 -2.10 -7.28 2.86
C ALA A 190 -2.73 -6.58 1.64
N ILE A 191 -1.95 -5.88 0.81
CA ILE A 191 -2.43 -5.29 -0.46
C ILE A 191 -2.93 -6.38 -1.41
N ALA A 192 -2.18 -7.46 -1.58
CA ALA A 192 -2.58 -8.58 -2.43
C ALA A 192 -3.85 -9.29 -1.92
N SER A 193 -4.17 -9.16 -0.63
CA SER A 193 -5.36 -9.71 0.01
C SER A 193 -6.58 -8.80 -0.10
N VAL A 194 -6.41 -7.54 -0.53
CA VAL A 194 -7.53 -6.63 -0.83
C VAL A 194 -8.34 -7.26 -1.95
N ASN A 195 -9.52 -7.76 -1.58
CA ASN A 195 -10.38 -8.51 -2.49
C ASN A 195 -11.15 -7.53 -3.38
N VAL A 196 -10.67 -7.30 -4.60
CA VAL A 196 -11.42 -6.50 -5.57
C VAL A 196 -12.74 -7.22 -5.85
N PHE A 197 -13.88 -6.56 -5.58
CA PHE A 197 -15.20 -7.14 -5.79
C PHE A 197 -15.37 -7.62 -7.25
N GLY A 198 -16.36 -8.46 -7.54
CA GLY A 198 -16.69 -8.91 -8.89
C GLY A 198 -17.27 -7.79 -9.77
N TRP A 199 -16.43 -6.82 -10.15
CA TRP A 199 -16.77 -5.66 -10.96
C TRP A 199 -17.23 -6.05 -12.36
N SER A 200 -16.93 -7.24 -12.86
CA SER A 200 -17.42 -7.74 -14.15
C SER A 200 -18.96 -7.81 -14.27
N LEU A 201 -19.71 -7.65 -13.17
CA LEU A 201 -21.17 -7.60 -13.18
C LEU A 201 -21.76 -6.19 -13.36
N MET A 202 -20.99 -5.12 -13.14
CA MET A 202 -21.41 -3.72 -13.35
C MET A 202 -20.40 -2.87 -14.15
N ASP A 203 -19.31 -3.49 -14.59
CA ASP A 203 -18.36 -2.96 -15.57
C ASP A 203 -19.04 -2.87 -16.93
N SER A 204 -19.79 -1.79 -17.11
CA SER A 204 -20.16 -1.39 -18.44
C SER A 204 -18.96 -0.60 -18.98
N THR A 205 -18.26 -1.18 -19.96
CA THR A 205 -17.32 -0.45 -20.83
C THR A 205 -17.97 0.79 -21.47
N ALA A 206 -19.31 0.91 -21.42
CA ALA A 206 -20.09 2.07 -21.84
C ALA A 206 -20.00 3.28 -20.87
N HIS A 207 -19.44 3.12 -19.66
CA HIS A 207 -19.41 4.16 -18.62
C HIS A 207 -18.03 4.41 -18.00
N ASN A 208 -16.97 3.73 -18.45
CA ASN A 208 -15.58 3.98 -18.04
C ASN A 208 -15.18 5.46 -18.24
N SER A 209 -15.80 6.12 -19.22
CA SER A 209 -15.63 7.52 -19.56
C SER A 209 -16.72 8.42 -18.97
N SER A 210 -17.31 8.08 -17.82
CA SER A 210 -18.32 8.94 -17.18
C SER A 210 -18.32 8.95 -15.64
N CYS A 211 -17.75 7.92 -14.99
CA CYS A 211 -17.84 7.71 -13.55
C CYS A 211 -16.46 7.55 -12.91
N ASN A 212 -16.25 8.17 -11.74
CA ASN A 212 -14.99 8.16 -11.01
C ASN A 212 -14.60 6.72 -10.61
N ALA A 213 -15.55 5.96 -10.06
CA ALA A 213 -15.35 4.57 -9.69
C ALA A 213 -14.94 3.66 -10.86
N CYS A 214 -15.58 3.81 -12.02
CA CYS A 214 -15.25 3.03 -13.22
C CYS A 214 -13.89 3.42 -13.82
N TYR A 215 -13.51 4.70 -13.70
CA TYR A 215 -12.28 5.22 -14.27
C TYR A 215 -11.06 4.79 -13.46
N MET A 216 -11.13 4.87 -12.13
CA MET A 216 -9.97 4.70 -11.23
C MET A 216 -9.28 3.34 -11.37
N ASN A 217 -9.96 2.33 -11.91
CA ASN A 217 -9.42 0.99 -12.12
C ASN A 217 -8.59 0.52 -10.90
N ILE A 218 -9.23 0.41 -9.73
CA ILE A 218 -8.54 0.12 -8.47
C ILE A 218 -7.62 -1.09 -8.58
N GLN A 219 -8.03 -2.12 -9.34
CA GLN A 219 -7.16 -3.27 -9.57
C GLN A 219 -5.83 -2.86 -10.22
N GLY A 220 -5.87 -2.09 -11.32
CA GLY A 220 -4.67 -1.59 -11.97
C GLY A 220 -3.81 -0.71 -11.07
N GLU A 221 -4.44 0.09 -10.21
CA GLU A 221 -3.70 0.93 -9.24
C GLU A 221 -3.07 0.12 -8.11
N LEU A 222 -3.76 -0.91 -7.60
CA LEU A 222 -3.18 -1.84 -6.62
C LEU A 222 -2.04 -2.66 -7.25
N GLU A 223 -2.17 -3.06 -8.52
CA GLU A 223 -1.11 -3.73 -9.27
C GLU A 223 0.14 -2.84 -9.39
N LYS A 224 -0.01 -1.55 -9.70
CA LYS A 224 1.10 -0.59 -9.70
C LYS A 224 1.77 -0.46 -8.32
N ILE A 225 0.99 -0.48 -7.23
CA ILE A 225 1.56 -0.46 -5.87
C ILE A 225 2.36 -1.76 -5.59
N LEU A 226 1.87 -2.91 -6.08
CA LEU A 226 2.54 -4.20 -5.92
C LEU A 226 3.86 -4.30 -6.68
N GLU A 227 4.07 -3.51 -7.74
CA GLU A 227 5.35 -3.41 -8.46
C GLU A 227 6.51 -2.98 -7.55
N VAL A 228 6.24 -2.37 -6.39
CA VAL A 228 7.24 -2.11 -5.34
C VAL A 228 8.06 -3.35 -5.04
N ARG A 229 7.46 -4.55 -5.07
CA ARG A 229 8.16 -5.84 -4.89
C ARG A 229 9.37 -5.99 -5.80
N ASP A 230 9.23 -5.57 -7.05
CA ASP A 230 10.23 -5.74 -8.09
C ASP A 230 11.27 -4.61 -8.07
N GLN A 231 10.88 -3.43 -7.55
CA GLN A 231 11.73 -2.25 -7.38
C GLN A 231 12.61 -2.28 -6.11
N ILE A 232 12.45 -3.26 -5.21
CA ILE A 232 13.35 -3.39 -4.05
C ILE A 232 14.74 -3.79 -4.54
N ASP A 233 15.69 -2.87 -4.47
CA ASP A 233 17.10 -3.14 -4.74
C ASP A 233 17.87 -3.48 -3.46
N GLY A 234 18.95 -4.26 -3.65
CA GLY A 234 19.94 -4.49 -2.59
C GLY A 234 20.93 -3.33 -2.47
N PHE A 235 21.71 -3.32 -1.40
CA PHE A 235 22.75 -2.30 -1.20
C PHE A 235 24.05 -2.65 -1.95
N GLU A 236 24.79 -1.62 -2.36
CA GLU A 236 26.19 -1.79 -2.73
C GLU A 236 27.07 -2.03 -1.50
N PRO A 237 28.13 -2.84 -1.66
CA PRO A 237 29.21 -2.94 -0.69
C PRO A 237 29.95 -1.59 -0.61
N PRO A 238 30.08 -0.97 0.58
CA PRO A 238 30.64 0.39 0.70
C PRO A 238 32.14 0.48 0.43
N TYR A 239 32.85 -0.65 0.32
CA TYR A 239 34.31 -0.71 0.20
C TYR A 239 34.82 -1.26 -1.14
N TRP A 240 33.94 -1.46 -2.15
CA TRP A 240 34.32 -2.02 -3.46
C TRP A 240 34.25 -1.02 -4.62
N ASN A 241 34.34 0.28 -4.29
CA ASN A 241 34.51 1.35 -5.27
C ASN A 241 35.98 1.54 -5.65
#